data_AF-A0A9E3VZZ4-F1
#
_entry.id   AF-A0A9E3VZZ4-F1
#
_cell.length_a   1.000
_cell.length_b   1.000
_cell.length_c   1.000
_cell.angle_alpha   90.00
_cell.angle_beta   90.00
_cell.angle_gamma   90.00
#
_symmetry.space_group_name_H-M   'P 1'
#
loop_
_entity.id
_entity.type
_entity.pdbx_description
1 polymer ?
#
loop_
_entity_poly.entity_id
_entity_poly.type
_entity_poly.pdbx_seq_one_letter_code
_entity_poly.pdbx_strand_id
1 'polypeptide(L)'
;NSRAVFTDDAIAEKISGRVFVSFFIEVDGSVSEPKVIRGLHPDLDSISLGIVKSMPNWIPGEQRGKPVKCRYNLPIRFDYYKGMIRDTEGFSRSEYWRTKGYKKFMKICEKDYNKSLSECECWLHFIIWNYNDKELDDLNLDEMFQLDKCQ
;
A
#
# COMPACT_ATOMS: atom_id res chain seq x y z
N ASN A 1 2.30 -9.49 -8.41
CA ASN A 1 1.69 -8.90 -7.20
C ASN A 1 0.56 -9.77 -6.70
N SER A 2 0.86 -10.70 -5.78
CA SER A 2 -0.13 -11.51 -5.06
C SER A 2 -0.81 -10.65 -3.99
N ARG A 3 -2.09 -10.32 -4.22
CA ARG A 3 -2.92 -9.57 -3.27
C ARG A 3 -3.46 -10.58 -2.25
N ALA A 4 -2.96 -10.56 -1.02
CA ALA A 4 -3.54 -11.34 0.06
C ALA A 4 -4.94 -10.79 0.37
N VAL A 5 -5.98 -11.57 0.09
CA VAL A 5 -7.38 -11.22 0.37
C VAL A 5 -7.65 -11.60 1.83
N PHE A 6 -7.98 -10.61 2.64
CA PHE A 6 -8.40 -10.81 4.04
C PHE A 6 -9.87 -11.23 4.04
N THR A 7 -10.24 -12.26 4.81
CA THR A 7 -11.64 -12.67 5.00
C THR A 7 -12.37 -11.69 5.90
N ASP A 8 -13.67 -11.47 5.64
CA ASP A 8 -14.50 -10.49 6.36
C ASP A 8 -14.61 -10.79 7.87
N ASP A 9 -14.49 -12.07 8.26
CA ASP A 9 -14.55 -12.51 9.66
C ASP A 9 -13.32 -12.08 10.47
N ALA A 10 -12.11 -12.24 9.90
CA ALA A 10 -10.87 -11.78 10.53
C ALA A 10 -10.84 -10.25 10.67
N ILE A 11 -11.52 -9.53 9.77
CA ILE A 11 -11.70 -8.08 9.82
C ILE A 11 -12.71 -7.71 10.92
N ALA A 12 -13.80 -8.47 11.08
CA ALA A 12 -14.83 -8.21 12.08
C ALA A 12 -14.29 -8.32 13.52
N GLU A 13 -13.44 -9.30 13.77
CA GLU A 13 -12.87 -9.56 15.09
C GLU A 13 -11.66 -8.65 15.45
N LYS A 14 -11.24 -7.77 14.53
CA LYS A 14 -10.09 -6.85 14.71
C LYS A 14 -8.80 -7.59 15.12
N ILE A 15 -8.64 -8.81 14.63
CA ILE A 15 -7.51 -9.64 15.00
C ILE A 15 -6.24 -9.05 14.38
N SER A 16 -5.27 -8.77 15.25
CA SER A 16 -3.95 -8.28 14.87
C SER A 16 -2.89 -9.14 15.53
N GLY A 17 -1.80 -9.42 14.81
CA GLY A 17 -0.77 -10.29 15.33
C GLY A 17 0.16 -10.83 14.27
N ARG A 18 0.89 -11.88 14.63
CA ARG A 18 1.87 -12.54 13.75
C ARG A 18 1.57 -14.03 13.68
N VAL A 19 1.45 -14.53 12.47
CA VAL A 19 1.41 -15.96 12.18
C VAL A 19 2.82 -16.41 11.81
N PHE A 20 3.29 -17.48 12.42
CA PHE A 20 4.62 -18.03 12.13
C PHE A 20 4.48 -19.28 11.28
N VAL A 21 4.99 -19.20 10.06
CA VAL A 21 5.01 -20.32 9.11
C VAL A 21 6.43 -20.87 8.99
N SER A 22 6.57 -22.18 9.11
CA SER A 22 7.80 -22.92 8.89
C SER A 22 7.71 -23.65 7.57
N PHE A 23 8.75 -23.58 6.75
CA PHE A 23 8.84 -24.34 5.51
C PHE A 23 10.29 -24.70 5.24
N PHE A 24 10.50 -25.62 4.30
CA PHE A 24 11.83 -25.93 3.79
C PHE A 24 12.06 -25.22 2.47
N ILE A 25 13.26 -24.70 2.31
CA ILE A 25 13.79 -24.23 1.04
C ILE A 25 14.68 -25.36 0.53
N GLU A 26 14.28 -25.96 -0.58
CA GLU A 26 15.03 -27.01 -1.27
C GLU A 26 16.26 -26.43 -1.97
N VAL A 27 17.13 -27.32 -2.44
CA VAL A 27 18.40 -26.96 -3.12
C VAL A 27 18.19 -26.18 -4.42
N ASP A 28 17.03 -26.38 -5.07
CA ASP A 28 16.60 -25.66 -6.27
C ASP A 28 15.92 -24.30 -5.97
N GLY A 29 15.77 -23.97 -4.69
CA GLY A 29 15.08 -22.78 -4.24
C GLY A 29 13.57 -22.92 -4.10
N SER A 30 13.00 -24.09 -4.40
CA SER A 30 11.57 -24.32 -4.23
C SER A 30 11.19 -24.42 -2.75
N VAL A 31 9.95 -24.03 -2.44
CA VAL A 31 9.41 -24.09 -1.08
C VAL A 31 8.62 -25.38 -0.91
N SER A 32 9.00 -26.19 0.09
CA SER A 32 8.35 -27.46 0.41
C SER A 32 7.84 -27.51 1.86
N GLU A 33 6.77 -28.29 2.06
CA GLU A 33 6.11 -28.53 3.36
C GLU A 33 5.86 -27.30 4.26
N PRO A 34 5.10 -26.28 3.81
CA PRO A 34 4.73 -25.18 4.70
C PRO A 34 3.79 -25.65 5.81
N LYS A 35 4.16 -25.34 7.07
CA LYS A 35 3.45 -25.69 8.31
C LYS A 35 3.35 -24.46 9.21
N VAL A 36 2.18 -24.19 9.75
CA VAL A 36 1.99 -23.12 10.74
C VAL A 36 2.48 -23.62 12.10
N ILE A 37 3.46 -22.94 12.70
CA ILE A 37 3.93 -23.25 14.06
C ILE A 37 3.07 -22.51 15.09
N ARG A 38 2.76 -21.25 14.81
CA ARG A 38 1.99 -20.38 15.70
C ARG A 38 0.95 -19.66 14.86
N GLY A 39 -0.27 -20.15 14.95
CA GLY A 39 -1.43 -19.57 14.33
C GLY A 39 -2.02 -18.42 15.14
N LEU A 40 -2.85 -17.63 14.49
CA LEU A 40 -3.62 -16.57 15.14
C LEU A 40 -5.12 -16.82 14.99
N HIS A 41 -5.56 -17.12 13.77
CA HIS A 41 -6.93 -17.46 13.42
C HIS A 41 -6.91 -18.46 12.25
N PRO A 42 -7.81 -19.48 12.22
CA PRO A 42 -7.82 -20.49 11.16
C PRO A 42 -7.81 -19.92 9.73
N ASP A 43 -8.55 -18.84 9.49
CA ASP A 43 -8.59 -18.19 8.18
C ASP A 43 -7.23 -17.56 7.80
N LEU A 44 -6.63 -16.82 8.73
CA LEU A 44 -5.33 -16.16 8.53
C LEU A 44 -4.22 -17.19 8.35
N ASP A 45 -4.31 -18.32 9.04
CA ASP A 45 -3.39 -19.44 8.92
C ASP A 45 -3.49 -20.07 7.52
N SER A 46 -4.72 -20.26 7.00
CA SER A 46 -4.94 -20.79 5.66
C SER A 46 -4.39 -19.86 4.56
N ILE A 47 -4.61 -18.55 4.70
CA ILE A 47 -4.08 -17.52 3.81
C ILE A 47 -2.56 -17.51 3.86
N SER A 48 -1.98 -17.58 5.06
CA SER A 48 -0.53 -17.62 5.27
C SER A 48 0.11 -18.80 4.53
N LEU A 49 -0.50 -19.98 4.61
CA LEU A 49 -0.05 -21.16 3.86
C LEU A 49 -0.16 -20.96 2.35
N GLY A 50 -1.24 -20.33 1.88
CA GLY A 50 -1.43 -19.99 0.47
C GLY A 50 -0.36 -19.02 -0.06
N ILE A 51 -0.07 -17.96 0.71
CA ILE A 51 0.97 -16.98 0.36
C ILE A 51 2.31 -17.67 0.21
N VAL A 52 2.73 -18.48 1.19
CA VAL A 52 4.01 -19.19 1.17
C VAL A 52 4.11 -20.14 -0.03
N LYS A 53 3.03 -20.84 -0.39
CA LYS A 53 3.00 -21.70 -1.59
C LYS A 53 3.09 -20.93 -2.91
N SER A 54 2.60 -19.69 -2.93
CA SER A 54 2.61 -18.82 -4.13
C SER A 54 3.90 -18.01 -4.30
N MET A 55 4.86 -18.15 -3.38
CA MET A 55 6.11 -17.41 -3.45
C MET A 55 6.99 -17.90 -4.63
N PRO A 56 7.75 -17.00 -5.26
CA PRO A 56 8.76 -17.40 -6.25
C PRO A 56 9.87 -18.21 -5.58
N ASN A 57 10.73 -18.84 -6.39
CA ASN A 57 11.88 -19.59 -5.87
C ASN A 57 12.79 -18.70 -5.02
N TRP A 58 13.17 -19.21 -3.86
CA TRP A 58 14.05 -18.56 -2.89
C TRP A 58 15.51 -18.94 -3.17
N ILE A 59 16.44 -18.13 -2.66
CA ILE A 59 17.85 -18.49 -2.69
C ILE A 59 18.08 -19.52 -1.57
N PRO A 60 18.54 -20.75 -1.89
CA PRO A 60 18.83 -21.76 -0.88
C PRO A 60 19.98 -21.32 0.01
N GLY A 61 20.04 -21.90 1.22
CA GLY A 61 21.21 -21.68 2.06
C GLY A 61 22.44 -22.34 1.45
N GLU A 62 23.60 -21.75 1.68
CA GLU A 62 24.87 -22.29 1.19
C GLU A 62 25.72 -22.75 2.38
N GLN A 63 26.24 -23.97 2.30
CA GLN A 63 27.19 -24.48 3.26
C GLN A 63 28.43 -24.97 2.53
N ARG A 64 29.58 -24.31 2.76
CA ARG A 64 30.87 -24.63 2.14
C ARG A 64 30.83 -24.66 0.60
N GLY A 65 30.21 -23.67 -0.04
CA GLY A 65 30.16 -23.63 -1.51
C GLY A 65 29.04 -24.48 -2.14
N LYS A 66 28.21 -25.15 -1.33
CA LYS A 66 27.17 -26.06 -1.83
C LYS A 66 25.79 -25.61 -1.34
N PRO A 67 24.78 -25.54 -2.24
CA PRO A 67 23.41 -25.27 -1.83
C PRO A 67 22.89 -26.44 -0.99
N VAL A 68 22.30 -26.13 0.16
CA VAL A 68 21.77 -27.10 1.12
C VAL A 68 20.31 -26.80 1.44
N LYS A 69 19.56 -27.86 1.68
CA LYS A 69 18.17 -27.75 2.14
C LYS A 69 18.14 -27.08 3.51
N CYS A 70 17.40 -25.99 3.62
CA CYS A 70 17.31 -25.20 4.84
C CYS A 70 15.88 -25.10 5.34
N ARG A 71 15.70 -25.09 6.66
CA ARG A 71 14.42 -24.79 7.28
C ARG A 71 14.34 -23.29 7.57
N TYR A 72 13.27 -22.64 7.13
CA TYR A 72 13.04 -21.23 7.36
C TYR A 72 11.73 -21.00 8.13
N ASN A 73 11.74 -20.01 9.02
CA ASN A 73 10.57 -19.60 9.79
C ASN A 73 10.23 -18.15 9.42
N LEU A 74 9.15 -17.97 8.67
CA LEU A 74 8.68 -16.68 8.22
C LEU A 74 7.59 -16.14 9.16
N PRO A 75 7.83 -15.03 9.86
CA PRO A 75 6.77 -14.32 10.57
C PRO A 75 5.97 -13.46 9.58
N ILE A 76 4.69 -13.80 9.40
CA ILE A 76 3.74 -13.01 8.61
C ILE A 76 2.95 -12.13 9.58
N ARG A 77 3.08 -10.82 9.43
CA ARG A 77 2.39 -9.84 10.27
C ARG A 77 1.04 -9.48 9.65
N PHE A 78 -0.01 -9.66 10.43
CA PHE A 78 -1.36 -9.22 10.12
C PHE A 78 -1.67 -8.00 10.99
N ASP A 79 -1.71 -6.84 10.36
CA ASP A 79 -2.14 -5.61 10.99
C ASP A 79 -3.57 -5.29 10.54
N TYR A 80 -4.44 -5.05 11.52
CA TYR A 80 -5.79 -4.57 11.25
C TYR A 80 -5.74 -3.10 10.90
N TYR A 81 -5.93 -2.77 9.61
CA TYR A 81 -6.15 -1.40 9.18
C TYR A 81 -7.64 -1.07 9.30
N LYS A 82 -8.05 -0.60 10.48
CA LYS A 82 -9.37 0.02 10.65
C LYS A 82 -9.46 1.22 9.70
N GLY A 83 -10.28 1.11 8.66
CA GLY A 83 -10.84 2.28 7.97
C GLY A 83 -9.82 3.32 7.50
N MET A 84 -8.75 2.89 6.85
CA MET A 84 -7.99 3.78 5.98
C MET A 84 -7.91 3.11 4.61
N ILE A 85 -8.71 3.64 3.67
CA ILE A 85 -8.19 3.82 2.32
C ILE A 85 -6.76 4.32 2.51
N ARG A 86 -5.77 3.61 1.97
CA ARG A 86 -4.41 4.13 1.89
C ARG A 86 -4.48 5.36 1.00
N ASP A 87 -4.81 6.50 1.60
CA ASP A 87 -4.24 7.77 1.22
C ASP A 87 -2.74 7.54 1.47
N THR A 88 -2.05 7.05 0.44
CA THR A 88 -0.61 6.84 0.46
C THR A 88 0.04 8.13 0.93
N GLU A 89 0.78 8.02 2.04
CA GLU A 89 1.72 9.01 2.54
C GLU A 89 1.09 10.33 3.05
N GLY A 90 0.92 10.40 4.37
CA GLY A 90 1.30 11.61 5.12
C GLY A 90 0.47 12.87 4.94
N PHE A 91 -0.68 12.86 4.28
CA PHE A 91 -1.38 14.11 4.04
C PHE A 91 -2.90 13.97 3.86
N SER A 92 -3.64 13.96 4.98
CA SER A 92 -5.09 14.12 4.92
C SER A 92 -5.41 15.50 4.37
N ARG A 93 -6.10 15.55 3.21
CA ARG A 93 -6.74 16.78 2.73
C ARG A 93 -7.54 17.42 3.86
N SER A 94 -7.47 18.75 3.99
CA SER A 94 -8.32 19.47 4.93
C SER A 94 -9.79 19.25 4.55
N GLU A 95 -10.69 19.49 5.50
CA GLU A 95 -12.13 19.32 5.28
C GLU A 95 -12.62 20.11 4.06
N TYR A 96 -12.05 21.29 3.83
CA TYR A 96 -12.28 22.11 2.64
C TYR A 96 -11.94 21.37 1.35
N TRP A 97 -10.71 20.86 1.22
CA TRP A 97 -10.24 20.16 0.01
C TRP A 97 -10.99 18.85 -0.25
N ARG A 98 -11.49 18.19 0.81
CA ARG A 98 -12.32 16.97 0.71
C ARG A 98 -13.74 17.25 0.19
N THR A 99 -14.32 18.39 0.57
CA THR A 99 -15.75 18.66 0.34
C THR A 99 -16.01 19.60 -0.83
N LYS A 100 -15.26 20.71 -0.90
CA LYS A 100 -15.52 21.83 -1.82
C LYS A 100 -14.32 22.13 -2.72
N GLY A 101 -13.11 22.18 -2.17
CA GLY A 101 -11.89 22.63 -2.84
C GLY A 101 -11.58 21.85 -4.11
N TYR A 102 -11.68 20.51 -4.08
CA TYR A 102 -11.47 19.65 -5.26
C TYR A 102 -12.33 20.07 -6.45
N LYS A 103 -13.66 20.11 -6.27
CA LYS A 103 -14.60 20.39 -7.36
C LYS A 103 -14.47 21.82 -7.86
N LYS A 104 -14.22 22.77 -6.95
CA LYS A 104 -14.01 24.19 -7.29
C LYS A 104 -12.74 24.36 -8.12
N PHE A 105 -11.63 23.77 -7.69
CA PHE A 105 -10.34 23.85 -8.39
C PHE A 105 -10.39 23.22 -9.78
N MET A 106 -10.90 21.98 -9.91
CA MET A 106 -10.97 21.30 -11.21
C MET A 106 -11.78 22.10 -12.23
N LYS A 107 -12.89 22.73 -11.79
CA LYS A 107 -13.71 23.57 -12.67
C LYS A 107 -12.98 24.83 -13.14
N ILE A 108 -12.23 25.50 -12.27
CA ILE A 108 -11.46 26.71 -12.61
C ILE A 108 -10.29 26.34 -13.53
N CYS A 109 -9.56 25.28 -13.21
CA CYS A 109 -8.42 24.82 -13.99
C CYS A 109 -8.79 24.45 -15.43
N GLU A 110 -9.91 23.74 -15.62
CA GLU A 110 -10.40 23.39 -16.97
C GLU A 110 -11.04 24.57 -17.71
N LYS A 111 -11.83 25.42 -17.03
CA LYS A 111 -12.61 26.47 -17.72
C LYS A 111 -11.87 27.79 -17.91
N ASP A 112 -11.19 28.25 -16.87
CA ASP A 112 -10.61 29.60 -16.85
C ASP A 112 -9.17 29.56 -17.38
N TYR A 113 -8.46 28.45 -17.17
CA TYR A 113 -7.07 28.26 -17.61
C TYR A 113 -6.91 27.27 -18.76
N ASN A 114 -7.99 26.65 -19.23
CA ASN A 114 -8.03 25.72 -20.38
C ASN A 114 -6.93 24.63 -20.33
N LYS A 115 -6.65 24.11 -19.12
CA LYS A 115 -5.67 23.04 -18.89
C LYS A 115 -6.32 21.66 -19.03
N SER A 116 -5.51 20.65 -19.35
CA SER A 116 -5.94 19.26 -19.42
C SER A 116 -6.26 18.67 -18.04
N LEU A 117 -7.07 17.61 -18.00
CA LEU A 117 -7.43 16.93 -16.76
C LEU A 117 -6.18 16.48 -15.97
N SER A 118 -5.18 15.94 -16.67
CA SER A 118 -3.92 15.50 -16.06
C SER A 118 -3.11 16.65 -15.46
N GLU A 119 -3.05 17.80 -16.12
CA GLU A 119 -2.39 18.99 -15.57
C GLU A 119 -3.14 19.50 -14.33
N CYS A 120 -4.46 19.50 -14.36
CA CYS A 120 -5.28 19.89 -13.22
C CYS A 120 -5.09 18.94 -12.03
N GLU A 121 -5.05 17.62 -12.26
CA GLU A 121 -4.78 16.67 -11.17
C GLU A 121 -3.38 16.87 -10.58
N CYS A 122 -2.36 17.05 -11.41
CA CYS A 122 -0.99 17.31 -10.98
C CYS A 122 -0.90 18.60 -10.13
N TRP A 123 -1.52 19.69 -10.58
CA TRP A 123 -1.58 20.94 -9.83
C TRP A 123 -2.36 20.83 -8.53
N LEU A 124 -3.47 20.10 -8.54
CA LEU A 124 -4.26 19.81 -7.34
C LEU A 124 -3.42 19.05 -6.31
N HIS A 125 -2.66 18.05 -6.73
CA HIS A 125 -1.74 17.33 -5.87
C HIS A 125 -0.66 18.25 -5.30
N PHE A 126 -0.08 19.12 -6.12
CA PHE A 126 0.90 20.12 -5.66
C PHE A 126 0.33 21.09 -4.63
N ILE A 127 -0.89 21.62 -4.88
CA ILE A 127 -1.58 22.55 -3.99
C ILE A 127 -1.89 21.88 -2.66
N ILE A 128 -2.45 20.67 -2.70
CA ILE A 128 -2.72 19.92 -1.48
C ILE A 128 -1.41 19.75 -0.73
N TRP A 129 -0.36 19.22 -1.34
CA TRP A 129 0.90 18.96 -0.66
C TRP A 129 1.54 20.18 0.03
N ASN A 130 1.41 21.37 -0.54
CA ASN A 130 2.10 22.57 -0.05
C ASN A 130 1.20 23.58 0.69
N TYR A 131 -0.12 23.54 0.49
CA TYR A 131 -1.06 24.61 0.89
C TYR A 131 -2.44 24.08 1.36
N ASN A 132 -2.48 22.90 1.98
CA ASN A 132 -3.73 22.26 2.41
C ASN A 132 -4.51 22.98 3.50
N ASP A 133 -3.79 23.75 4.31
CA ASP A 133 -4.31 24.62 5.34
C ASP A 133 -5.00 25.86 4.77
N LYS A 134 -4.77 26.18 3.49
CA LYS A 134 -5.36 27.32 2.79
C LYS A 134 -6.57 26.92 1.96
N GLU A 135 -7.50 27.86 1.81
CA GLU A 135 -8.58 27.75 0.84
C GLU A 135 -8.13 28.19 -0.56
N LEU A 136 -8.90 27.82 -1.59
CA LEU A 136 -8.55 28.14 -2.97
C LEU A 136 -8.50 29.65 -3.24
N ASP A 137 -9.31 30.44 -2.53
CA ASP A 137 -9.38 31.89 -2.71
C ASP A 137 -8.14 32.61 -2.15
N ASP A 138 -7.36 31.95 -1.29
CA ASP A 138 -6.10 32.46 -0.72
C ASP A 138 -4.87 32.11 -1.57
N LEU A 139 -5.07 31.45 -2.72
CA LEU A 139 -4.01 31.01 -3.62
C LEU A 139 -3.94 31.89 -4.88
N ASN A 140 -2.73 32.30 -5.25
CA ASN A 140 -2.49 33.02 -6.49
C ASN A 140 -2.25 32.04 -7.64
N LEU A 141 -3.33 31.55 -8.25
CA LEU A 141 -3.26 30.54 -9.32
C LEU A 141 -2.49 31.01 -10.56
N ASP A 142 -2.56 32.31 -10.87
CA ASP A 142 -1.84 32.88 -12.01
C ASP A 142 -0.33 32.71 -11.84
N GLU A 143 0.20 33.05 -10.68
CA GLU A 143 1.62 32.89 -10.37
C GLU A 143 2.03 31.42 -10.28
N MET A 144 1.17 30.58 -9.68
CA MET A 144 1.43 29.16 -9.54
C MET A 144 1.56 28.48 -10.90
N PHE A 145 0.64 28.74 -11.84
CA PHE A 145 0.64 28.10 -13.15
C PHE A 145 1.75 28.59 -14.10
N GLN A 146 2.49 29.64 -13.74
CA GLN A 146 3.72 30.03 -14.44
C GLN A 146 4.97 29.26 -13.97
N LEU A 147 4.87 28.47 -12.89
CA LEU A 147 5.99 27.65 -12.42
C LEU A 147 6.07 26.36 -13.26
N ASP A 148 7.27 26.01 -13.72
CA ASP A 148 7.59 24.73 -14.38
C ASP A 148 7.61 23.56 -13.37
N LYS A 149 6.48 23.34 -12.69
CA LYS A 149 6.33 22.28 -11.67
C LYS A 149 5.46 21.11 -12.13
N CYS A 150 4.83 21.24 -13.29
CA CYS A 150 3.94 20.24 -13.86
C CYS A 150 4.24 20.11 -15.36
N GLN A 151 5.38 19.48 -15.67
CA GLN A 151 5.73 18.97 -17.00
C GLN A 151 5.74 17.44 -16.96
#